data_AF-A0A1J0LUP7-F1
#
_entry.id   AF-A0A1J0LUP7-F1
#
_cell.length_a   1.000
_cell.length_b   1.000
_cell.length_c   1.000
_cell.angle_alpha   90.00
_cell.angle_beta   90.00
_cell.angle_gamma   90.00
#
_symmetry.space_group_name_H-M   'P 1'
#
loop_
_entity.id
_entity.type
_entity.pdbx_description
1 polymer ?
#
loop_
_entity_poly.entity_id
_entity_poly.type
_entity_poly.pdbx_seq_one_letter_code
_entity_poly.pdbx_strand_id
1 'polypeptide(L)'
;MAKRLFRLLEAFFPPKTPPDDAFALAFLEGEEGALYLAMDPRDRAHAVRVARRLLRAHPEAPKEVVRAALLHDAGKALRPYRPLERILTGLFAPPLPPYPLRRGLLGAFQVRRHHPLYAAERIQDPWVRSLVLEHHAPQSPWGKRLHQADQEE
;
A
#
# COMPACT_ATOMS: atom_id res chain seq x y z
N MET A 1 14.36 11.47 11.91
CA MET A 1 14.60 12.32 10.71
C MET A 1 15.44 11.59 9.65
N ALA A 2 16.60 11.01 10.00
CA ALA A 2 17.48 10.28 9.08
C ALA A 2 16.82 9.07 8.36
N LYS A 3 16.06 8.21 9.07
CA LYS A 3 15.35 7.06 8.46
C LYS A 3 14.33 7.46 7.39
N ARG A 4 13.68 8.62 7.54
CA ARG A 4 12.69 9.12 6.57
C ARG A 4 13.39 9.65 5.31
N LEU A 5 14.56 10.27 5.48
CA LEU A 5 15.42 10.74 4.39
C LEU A 5 16.09 9.59 3.63
N PHE A 6 16.58 8.56 4.33
CA PHE A 6 17.10 7.33 3.68
C PHE A 6 16.04 6.61 2.85
N ARG A 7 14.80 6.51 3.34
CA ARG A 7 13.65 5.97 2.57
C ARG A 7 13.33 6.80 1.32
N LEU A 8 13.44 8.12 1.41
CA LEU A 8 13.29 9.02 0.25
C LEU A 8 14.40 8.81 -0.78
N LEU A 9 15.63 8.50 -0.34
CA LEU A 9 16.76 8.23 -1.23
C LEU A 9 16.69 6.83 -1.86
N GLU A 10 16.20 5.80 -1.15
CA GLU A 10 15.94 4.48 -1.72
C GLU A 10 14.89 4.51 -2.84
N ALA A 11 14.01 5.53 -2.87
CA ALA A 11 13.09 5.73 -3.99
C ALA A 11 13.79 5.97 -5.34
N PHE A 12 15.07 6.37 -5.35
CA PHE A 12 15.85 6.51 -6.58
C PHE A 12 16.43 5.19 -7.11
N PHE A 13 16.59 4.17 -6.27
CA PHE A 13 17.24 2.90 -6.65
C PHE A 13 16.20 1.81 -6.88
N PRO A 14 16.35 0.94 -7.91
CA PRO A 14 15.46 -0.20 -8.12
C PRO A 14 15.36 -1.06 -6.84
N PRO A 15 14.23 -1.73 -6.61
CA PRO A 15 14.06 -2.56 -5.41
C PRO A 15 15.19 -3.59 -5.33
N LYS A 16 15.84 -3.69 -4.16
CA LYS A 16 16.98 -4.59 -3.92
C LYS A 16 16.64 -6.07 -4.13
N THR A 17 15.35 -6.42 -4.09
CA THR A 17 14.84 -7.77 -4.28
C THR A 17 13.53 -7.70 -5.06
N PRO A 18 13.32 -8.54 -6.08
CA PRO A 18 12.03 -8.62 -6.77
C PRO A 18 10.91 -9.01 -5.80
N PRO A 19 9.66 -8.57 -6.05
CA PRO A 19 8.53 -9.02 -5.25
C PRO A 19 8.35 -10.54 -5.38
N ASP A 20 8.03 -11.21 -4.28
CA ASP A 20 7.60 -12.61 -4.29
C ASP A 20 6.11 -12.66 -4.65
N ASP A 21 5.82 -12.47 -5.94
CA ASP A 21 4.45 -12.44 -6.45
C ASP A 21 3.74 -13.78 -6.22
N ALA A 22 4.47 -14.91 -6.24
CA ALA A 22 3.90 -16.24 -5.98
C ALA A 22 3.35 -16.35 -4.56
N PHE A 23 4.08 -15.84 -3.56
CA PHE A 23 3.58 -15.74 -2.19
C PHE A 23 2.30 -14.91 -2.12
N ALA A 24 2.25 -13.75 -2.77
CA ALA A 24 1.07 -12.90 -2.74
C ALA A 24 -0.14 -13.57 -3.40
N LEU A 25 0.04 -14.08 -4.61
CA LEU A 25 -1.03 -14.70 -5.41
C LEU A 25 -1.62 -15.97 -4.78
N ALA A 26 -0.91 -16.61 -3.84
CA ALA A 26 -1.46 -17.74 -3.07
C ALA A 26 -2.55 -17.33 -2.05
N PHE A 27 -2.64 -16.04 -1.68
CA PHE A 27 -3.65 -15.52 -0.75
C PHE A 27 -4.76 -14.74 -1.44
N LEU A 28 -4.47 -14.11 -2.58
CA LEU A 28 -5.39 -13.20 -3.25
C LEU A 28 -6.50 -13.96 -4.00
N GLU A 29 -7.71 -13.42 -3.95
CA GLU A 29 -8.90 -14.07 -4.51
C GLU A 29 -9.54 -13.23 -5.63
N GLY A 30 -10.12 -13.89 -6.62
CA GLY A 30 -10.84 -13.23 -7.72
C GLY A 30 -9.99 -12.17 -8.44
N GLU A 31 -10.48 -10.93 -8.48
CA GLU A 31 -9.84 -9.80 -9.16
C GLU A 31 -8.67 -9.18 -8.38
N GLU A 32 -8.45 -9.59 -7.12
CA GLU A 32 -7.40 -9.02 -6.27
C GLU A 32 -6.00 -9.29 -6.80
N GLY A 33 -5.79 -10.44 -7.44
CA GLY A 33 -4.52 -10.77 -8.09
C GLY A 33 -4.17 -9.77 -9.19
N ALA A 34 -5.15 -9.40 -10.03
CA ALA A 34 -4.96 -8.39 -11.08
C ALA A 34 -4.71 -7.00 -10.48
N LEU A 35 -5.41 -6.66 -9.39
CA LEU A 35 -5.20 -5.40 -8.66
C LEU A 35 -3.78 -5.32 -8.08
N TYR A 36 -3.30 -6.38 -7.43
CA TYR A 36 -1.94 -6.49 -6.92
C TYR A 36 -0.90 -6.39 -8.05
N LEU A 37 -1.09 -7.11 -9.14
CA LEU A 37 -0.14 -7.13 -10.25
C LEU A 37 -0.02 -5.77 -10.97
N ALA A 38 -1.04 -4.91 -10.90
CA ALA A 38 -1.01 -3.55 -11.42
C ALA A 38 -0.19 -2.56 -10.57
N MET A 39 0.16 -2.93 -9.33
CA MET A 39 0.99 -2.10 -8.45
C MET A 39 2.43 -1.98 -8.96
N ASP A 40 3.10 -0.88 -8.60
CA ASP A 40 4.54 -0.74 -8.81
C ASP A 40 5.28 -1.93 -8.15
N PRO A 41 6.27 -2.55 -8.82
CA PRO A 41 7.02 -3.67 -8.24
C PRO A 41 7.60 -3.41 -6.84
N ARG A 42 7.92 -2.14 -6.51
CA ARG A 42 8.36 -1.74 -5.17
C ARG A 42 7.24 -1.81 -4.14
N ASP A 43 6.05 -1.35 -4.50
CA ASP A 43 4.88 -1.41 -3.63
C ASP A 43 4.47 -2.88 -3.42
N ARG A 44 4.55 -3.72 -4.47
CA ARG A 44 4.35 -5.18 -4.37
C ARG A 44 5.35 -5.84 -3.42
N ALA A 45 6.64 -5.50 -3.55
CA ALA A 45 7.68 -6.05 -2.69
C ALA A 45 7.52 -5.59 -1.24
N HIS A 46 7.13 -4.32 -1.03
CA HIS A 46 6.79 -3.78 0.28
C HIS A 46 5.58 -4.52 0.88
N ALA A 47 4.48 -4.68 0.14
CA ALA A 47 3.30 -5.37 0.59
C ALA A 47 3.59 -6.83 1.02
N VAL A 48 4.44 -7.54 0.27
CA VAL A 48 4.92 -8.89 0.64
C VAL A 48 5.71 -8.86 1.97
N ARG A 49 6.59 -7.87 2.17
CA ARG A 49 7.33 -7.72 3.44
C ARG A 49 6.37 -7.49 4.61
N VAL A 50 5.38 -6.62 4.43
CA VAL A 50 4.35 -6.32 5.45
C VAL A 50 3.54 -7.57 5.77
N ALA A 51 3.03 -8.29 4.76
CA ALA A 51 2.28 -9.53 4.95
C ALA A 51 3.10 -10.60 5.69
N ARG A 52 4.38 -10.79 5.33
CA ARG A 52 5.28 -11.71 6.04
C ARG A 52 5.56 -11.29 7.47
N ARG A 53 5.76 -10.00 7.71
CA ARG A 53 5.98 -9.47 9.07
C ARG A 53 4.74 -9.68 9.93
N LEU A 54 3.56 -9.39 9.38
CA LEU A 54 2.29 -9.63 10.03
C LEU A 54 2.13 -11.10 10.41
N LEU A 55 2.35 -12.04 9.49
CA LEU A 55 2.25 -13.48 9.76
C LEU A 55 3.29 -13.99 10.76
N ARG A 56 4.49 -13.39 10.80
CA ARG A 56 5.50 -13.74 11.82
C ARG A 56 5.10 -13.28 13.22
N ALA A 57 4.54 -12.07 13.34
CA ALA A 57 4.10 -11.52 14.62
C ALA A 57 2.76 -12.11 15.08
N HIS A 58 1.90 -12.47 14.12
CA HIS A 58 0.55 -12.97 14.32
C HIS A 58 0.28 -14.16 13.38
N PRO A 59 0.79 -15.36 13.69
CA PRO A 59 0.55 -16.56 12.88
C PRO A 59 -0.94 -16.92 12.76
N GLU A 60 -1.77 -16.44 13.68
CA GLU A 60 -3.21 -16.61 13.68
C GLU A 60 -3.97 -15.65 12.76
N ALA A 61 -3.27 -14.79 12.02
CA ALA A 61 -3.89 -13.79 11.16
C ALA A 61 -4.83 -14.44 10.13
N PRO A 62 -6.12 -14.02 10.08
CA PRO A 62 -7.06 -14.44 9.07
C PRO A 62 -6.55 -14.11 7.66
N LYS A 63 -6.97 -14.91 6.67
CA LYS A 63 -6.54 -14.74 5.27
C LYS A 63 -6.89 -13.35 4.74
N GLU A 64 -8.02 -12.80 5.15
CA GLU A 64 -8.51 -11.46 4.79
C GLU A 64 -7.56 -10.37 5.29
N VAL A 65 -6.93 -10.55 6.46
CA VAL A 65 -5.94 -9.59 6.97
C VAL A 65 -4.65 -9.66 6.15
N VAL A 66 -4.24 -10.86 5.73
CA VAL A 66 -3.08 -11.04 4.83
C VAL A 66 -3.38 -10.43 3.45
N ARG A 67 -4.57 -10.67 2.89
CA ARG A 67 -5.06 -10.05 1.65
C ARG A 67 -5.05 -8.52 1.76
N ALA A 68 -5.55 -7.97 2.87
CA ALA A 68 -5.51 -6.53 3.13
C ALA A 68 -4.07 -6.01 3.20
N ALA A 69 -3.14 -6.74 3.83
CA ALA A 69 -1.72 -6.36 3.85
C ALA A 69 -1.10 -6.30 2.45
N LEU A 70 -1.45 -7.25 1.58
CA LEU A 70 -0.98 -7.32 0.20
C LEU A 70 -1.55 -6.20 -0.69
N LEU A 71 -2.74 -5.69 -0.37
CA LEU A 71 -3.50 -4.75 -1.19
C LEU A 71 -3.58 -3.32 -0.64
N HIS A 72 -3.09 -3.05 0.57
CA HIS A 72 -3.30 -1.76 1.26
C HIS A 72 -2.83 -0.56 0.42
N ASP A 73 -1.80 -0.76 -0.39
CA ASP A 73 -1.18 0.22 -1.27
C ASP A 73 -1.70 0.20 -2.72
N ALA A 74 -2.65 -0.68 -3.06
CA ALA A 74 -3.07 -0.90 -4.43
C ALA A 74 -3.68 0.33 -5.12
N GLY A 75 -4.22 1.27 -4.35
CA GLY A 75 -4.73 2.54 -4.88
C GLY A 75 -3.64 3.42 -5.50
N LYS A 76 -2.36 3.17 -5.20
CA LYS A 76 -1.22 3.81 -5.86
C LYS A 76 -1.10 3.41 -7.34
N ALA A 77 -1.64 2.25 -7.73
CA ALA A 77 -1.65 1.77 -9.11
C ALA A 77 -2.47 2.66 -10.06
N LEU A 78 -3.42 3.45 -9.55
CA LEU A 78 -4.19 4.41 -10.38
C LEU A 78 -3.30 5.39 -11.13
N ARG A 79 -2.13 5.71 -10.58
CA ARG A 79 -1.16 6.57 -11.22
C ARG A 79 0.26 6.19 -10.79
N PRO A 80 1.06 5.55 -11.65
CA PRO A 80 2.44 5.27 -11.32
C PRO A 80 3.18 6.58 -11.01
N TYR A 81 3.88 6.60 -9.88
CA TYR A 81 4.68 7.76 -9.49
C TYR A 81 5.89 7.91 -10.41
N ARG A 82 6.18 9.14 -10.83
CA ARG A 82 7.55 9.47 -11.25
C ARG A 82 8.45 9.55 -10.01
N PRO A 83 9.75 9.21 -10.09
CA PRO A 83 10.64 9.21 -8.92
C PRO A 83 10.61 10.53 -8.10
N LEU A 84 10.64 11.68 -8.77
CA LEU A 84 10.56 12.99 -8.11
C LEU A 84 9.21 13.23 -7.42
N GLU A 85 8.11 12.74 -7.99
CA GLU A 85 6.79 12.88 -7.37
C GLU A 85 6.69 12.06 -6.09
N ARG A 86 7.30 10.87 -6.06
CA ARG A 86 7.36 10.02 -4.87
C ARG A 86 8.06 10.72 -3.70
N ILE A 87 9.09 11.52 -4.01
CA ILE A 87 9.82 12.31 -3.02
C ILE A 87 8.98 13.49 -2.53
N LEU A 88 8.45 14.30 -3.46
CA LEU A 88 7.69 15.50 -3.12
C LEU A 88 6.43 15.17 -2.32
N THR A 89 5.73 14.10 -2.69
CA THR A 89 4.54 13.60 -1.97
C THR A 89 4.86 13.04 -0.58
N GLY A 90 6.12 12.67 -0.31
CA GLY A 90 6.58 12.29 1.02
C GLY A 90 6.86 13.48 1.95
N LEU A 91 7.12 14.67 1.39
CA LEU A 91 7.48 15.90 2.12
C LEU A 91 6.26 16.75 2.47
N PHE A 92 5.26 16.80 1.59
CA PHE A 92 4.08 17.64 1.74
C PHE A 92 2.84 16.89 1.23
N ALA A 93 1.68 17.17 1.81
CA ALA A 93 0.40 16.58 1.40
C ALA A 93 -0.71 17.63 1.50
N PRO A 94 -0.95 18.43 0.45
CA PRO A 94 -2.01 19.44 0.46
C PRO A 94 -3.39 18.79 0.66
N PRO A 95 -4.35 19.52 1.28
CA PRO A 95 -5.73 19.06 1.38
C PRO A 95 -6.37 19.11 -0.02
N LEU A 96 -6.32 17.98 -0.73
CA LEU A 96 -6.96 17.81 -2.03
C LEU A 96 -8.16 16.86 -1.87
N PRO A 97 -9.30 17.12 -2.54
CA PRO A 97 -10.39 16.16 -2.60
C PRO A 97 -9.95 14.91 -3.39
N PRO A 98 -10.57 13.73 -3.16
CA PRO A 98 -10.24 12.52 -3.91
C PRO A 98 -10.62 12.65 -5.39
N TYR A 99 -11.73 13.32 -5.69
CA TYR A 99 -12.24 13.48 -7.05
C TYR A 99 -12.48 14.95 -7.42
N PRO A 100 -12.40 15.29 -8.73
CA PRO A 100 -11.89 14.47 -9.84
C PRO A 100 -10.36 14.25 -9.74
N LEU A 101 -9.87 13.17 -10.37
CA LEU A 101 -8.44 12.89 -10.42
C LEU A 101 -7.70 13.95 -11.25
N ARG A 102 -6.70 14.59 -10.64
CA ARG A 102 -5.86 15.60 -11.27
C ARG A 102 -4.65 14.96 -11.94
N ARG A 103 -4.07 15.68 -12.91
CA ARG A 103 -2.81 15.31 -13.57
C ARG A 103 -1.61 15.91 -12.82
N GLY A 104 -0.40 15.47 -13.19
CA GLY A 104 0.86 15.99 -12.64
C GLY A 104 1.00 15.84 -11.12
N LEU A 105 1.71 16.78 -10.50
CA LEU A 105 2.04 16.76 -9.06
C LEU A 105 0.80 16.75 -8.16
N LEU A 106 -0.26 17.48 -8.52
CA LEU A 106 -1.51 17.48 -7.74
C LEU A 106 -2.16 16.09 -7.73
N GLY A 107 -2.11 15.39 -8.86
CA GLY A 107 -2.54 13.99 -8.95
C GLY A 107 -1.69 13.06 -8.08
N ALA A 108 -0.37 13.28 -8.04
CA ALA A 108 0.52 12.52 -7.16
C ALA A 108 0.16 12.71 -5.68
N PHE A 109 -0.09 13.94 -5.25
CA PHE A 109 -0.53 14.23 -3.88
C PHE A 109 -1.90 13.62 -3.56
N GLN A 110 -2.84 13.65 -4.50
CA GLN A 110 -4.14 12.98 -4.35
C GLN A 110 -3.98 11.48 -4.13
N VAL A 111 -3.20 10.80 -4.96
CA VAL A 111 -2.94 9.35 -4.81
C VAL A 111 -2.24 9.05 -3.49
N ARG A 112 -1.24 9.83 -3.11
CA ARG A 112 -0.55 9.61 -1.84
C ARG A 112 -1.50 9.67 -0.64
N ARG A 113 -2.46 10.59 -0.68
CA ARG A 113 -3.42 10.84 0.39
C ARG A 113 -4.57 9.82 0.40
N HIS A 114 -5.11 9.51 -0.78
CA HIS A 114 -6.37 8.80 -0.95
C HIS A 114 -6.24 7.39 -1.52
N HIS A 115 -5.02 6.86 -1.67
CA HIS A 115 -4.85 5.47 -2.09
C HIS A 115 -5.58 4.43 -1.21
N PRO A 116 -5.82 4.61 0.11
CA PRO A 116 -6.68 3.68 0.85
C PRO A 116 -8.09 3.60 0.24
N LEU A 117 -8.68 4.77 -0.09
CA LEU A 117 -9.99 4.86 -0.72
C LEU A 117 -9.98 4.24 -2.12
N TYR A 118 -8.99 4.59 -2.93
CA TYR A 118 -8.88 4.10 -4.31
C TYR A 118 -8.66 2.59 -4.40
N ALA A 119 -7.96 2.00 -3.44
CA ALA A 119 -7.84 0.55 -3.33
C ALA A 119 -9.18 -0.07 -2.94
N ALA A 120 -9.81 0.46 -1.89
CA ALA A 120 -11.05 -0.06 -1.32
C ALA A 120 -12.23 -0.08 -2.30
N GLU A 121 -12.35 0.91 -3.17
CA GLU A 121 -13.37 0.95 -4.23
C GLU A 121 -13.25 -0.23 -5.24
N ARG A 122 -12.09 -0.89 -5.29
CA ARG A 122 -11.79 -1.99 -6.21
C ARG A 122 -11.75 -3.36 -5.53
N ILE A 123 -11.93 -3.41 -4.21
CA ILE A 123 -11.94 -4.65 -3.42
C ILE A 123 -13.38 -5.02 -3.14
N GLN A 124 -13.77 -6.26 -3.45
CA GLN A 124 -15.16 -6.73 -3.28
C GLN A 124 -15.45 -7.18 -1.85
N ASP A 125 -14.49 -7.86 -1.21
CA ASP A 125 -14.61 -8.37 0.16
C ASP A 125 -14.75 -7.21 1.16
N PRO A 126 -15.85 -7.14 1.93
CA PRO A 126 -16.13 -6.01 2.78
C PRO A 126 -15.13 -5.87 3.94
N TRP A 127 -14.59 -6.99 4.44
CA TRP A 127 -13.66 -6.94 5.55
C TRP A 127 -12.26 -6.52 5.09
N VAL A 128 -11.77 -7.09 3.98
CA VAL A 128 -10.53 -6.65 3.33
C VAL A 128 -10.61 -5.17 2.98
N ARG A 129 -11.72 -4.73 2.38
CA ARG A 129 -12.00 -3.32 2.06
C ARG A 129 -11.88 -2.43 3.30
N SER A 130 -12.48 -2.84 4.41
CA SER A 130 -12.46 -2.04 5.64
C SER A 130 -11.05 -1.89 6.22
N LEU A 131 -10.26 -2.96 6.23
CA LEU A 131 -8.86 -2.97 6.70
C LEU A 131 -7.97 -2.09 5.82
N VAL A 132 -8.16 -2.17 4.49
CA VAL A 132 -7.46 -1.32 3.53
C VAL A 132 -7.84 0.14 3.69
N LEU A 133 -9.11 0.48 3.96
CA LEU A 133 -9.52 1.87 4.20
C LEU A 133 -8.87 2.48 5.43
N GLU A 134 -8.77 1.72 6.52
CA GLU A 134 -8.29 2.22 7.80
C GLU A 134 -6.77 2.13 7.98
N HIS A 135 -5.99 1.60 7.02
CA HIS A 135 -4.57 1.31 7.26
C HIS A 135 -3.72 2.55 7.60
N HIS A 136 -4.13 3.75 7.19
CA HIS A 136 -3.50 5.02 7.60
C HIS A 136 -3.92 5.49 9.01
N ALA A 137 -5.12 5.11 9.47
CA ALA A 137 -5.75 5.56 10.71
C ALA A 137 -6.53 4.39 11.34
N PRO A 138 -5.81 3.40 11.88
CA PRO A 138 -6.39 2.10 12.21
C PRO A 138 -7.37 2.17 13.39
N GLN A 139 -8.56 1.60 13.23
CA GLN A 139 -9.59 1.56 14.27
C GLN A 139 -9.73 0.14 14.83
N SER A 140 -9.79 -0.86 13.95
CA SER A 140 -9.93 -2.26 14.36
C SER A 140 -8.63 -2.85 14.95
N PRO A 141 -8.72 -3.94 15.76
CA PRO A 141 -7.53 -4.62 16.26
C PRO A 141 -6.58 -5.09 15.14
N TRP A 142 -7.14 -5.63 14.05
CA TRP A 142 -6.34 -6.08 12.91
C TRP A 142 -5.81 -4.92 12.07
N GLY A 143 -6.55 -3.82 11.93
CA GLY A 143 -6.05 -2.59 11.33
C GLY A 143 -4.83 -2.05 12.08
N LYS A 144 -4.84 -2.09 13.41
CA LYS A 144 -3.70 -1.64 14.25
C LYS A 144 -2.47 -2.52 14.05
N ARG A 145 -2.66 -3.84 14.01
CA ARG A 145 -1.57 -4.81 13.75
C ARG A 145 -1.01 -4.66 12.34
N LEU A 146 -1.87 -4.46 11.34
CA LEU A 146 -1.47 -4.17 9.98
C LEU A 146 -0.66 -2.86 9.89
N HIS A 147 -1.15 -1.79 10.51
CA HIS A 147 -0.46 -0.51 10.56
C HIS A 147 0.91 -0.62 11.25
N GLN A 148 1.00 -1.37 12.35
CA GLN A 148 2.28 -1.64 13.00
C GLN A 148 3.23 -2.40 12.06
N ALA A 149 2.73 -3.46 11.40
CA ALA A 149 3.51 -4.23 10.45
C ALA A 149 3.96 -3.38 9.24
N ASP A 150 3.22 -2.36 8.83
CA ASP A 150 3.62 -1.42 7.78
C ASP A 150 4.76 -0.48 8.24
N GLN A 151 4.68 0.05 9.46
CA GLN A 151 5.64 1.04 9.97
C GLN A 151 7.01 0.48 10.39
N GLU A 152 7.13 -0.83 10.61
CA GLU A 152 8.36 -1.51 11.11
C GLU A 152 9.47 -1.72 10.05
N GLU A 153 9.46 -0.95 8.97
CA GLU A 153 10.52 -0.90 7.93
C GLU A 153 11.65 0.10 8.29
#